data_AF-A0A258BA53-F1
#
_entry.id   AF-A0A258BA53-F1
#
_cell.length_a   1.000
_cell.length_b   1.000
_cell.length_c   1.000
_cell.angle_alpha   90.00
_cell.angle_beta   90.00
_cell.angle_gamma   90.00
#
_symmetry.space_group_name_H-M   'P 1'
#
loop_
_entity.id
_entity.type
_entity.pdbx_description
1 polymer ?
#
loop_
_entity_poly.entity_id
_entity_poly.type
_entity_poly.pdbx_seq_one_letter_code
_entity_poly.pdbx_strand_id
1 'polypeptide(L)'
;MSDAVITLNQLDVPKIRELISTGSSSCVELTDLFCQQATGIDEKMTALAFFHPKAILRQAALVDDGHARGLNHSARLEGVPVALSDNVDSIDMFSTIYFLQIQDCRI
;
A
#
# COMPACT_ATOMS: atom_id res chain seq x y z
N MET A 1 -26.13 6.86 -8.32
CA MET A 1 -24.76 7.34 -8.10
C MET A 1 -23.88 6.36 -8.82
N SER A 2 -23.08 6.81 -9.78
CA SER A 2 -22.38 5.92 -10.70
C SER A 2 -21.20 5.27 -9.97
N ASP A 3 -21.30 3.96 -9.70
CA ASP A 3 -20.19 3.13 -9.23
C ASP A 3 -19.16 3.01 -10.37
N ALA A 4 -18.37 4.05 -10.55
CA ALA A 4 -17.20 3.98 -11.41
C ALA A 4 -16.22 3.02 -10.75
N VAL A 5 -16.16 1.78 -11.25
CA VAL A 5 -15.17 0.79 -10.84
C VAL A 5 -13.79 1.37 -11.10
N ILE A 6 -13.12 1.80 -10.04
CA ILE A 6 -11.75 2.34 -10.11
C ILE A 6 -10.83 1.19 -10.53
N THR A 7 -10.17 1.36 -11.68
CA THR A 7 -9.14 0.42 -12.15
C THR A 7 -7.77 1.02 -11.89
N LEU A 8 -6.97 0.39 -11.03
CA LEU A 8 -5.63 0.87 -10.64
C LEU A 8 -4.67 1.11 -11.81
N ASN A 9 -4.81 0.36 -12.92
CA ASN A 9 -3.98 0.54 -14.12
C ASN A 9 -4.15 1.91 -14.79
N GLN A 10 -5.17 2.67 -14.38
CA GLN A 10 -5.47 4.01 -14.89
C GLN A 10 -5.14 5.10 -13.87
N LEU A 11 -4.65 4.74 -12.69
CA LEU A 11 -4.31 5.68 -11.63
C LEU A 11 -2.80 5.87 -11.54
N ASP A 12 -2.36 7.12 -11.58
CA ASP A 12 -1.01 7.50 -11.19
C ASP A 12 -0.95 7.84 -9.69
N VAL A 13 0.28 7.96 -9.16
CA VAL A 13 0.50 8.28 -7.75
C VAL A 13 -0.19 9.59 -7.34
N PRO A 14 -0.14 10.70 -8.11
CA PRO A 14 -0.91 11.90 -7.80
C PRO A 14 -2.41 11.65 -7.64
N LYS A 15 -3.03 10.87 -8.53
CA LYS A 15 -4.46 10.59 -8.46
C LYS A 15 -4.82 9.73 -7.26
N ILE A 16 -4.01 8.73 -6.93
CA ILE A 16 -4.16 7.92 -5.71
C ILE A 16 -4.17 8.82 -4.47
N ARG A 17 -3.23 9.77 -4.39
CA ARG A 17 -3.18 10.73 -3.28
C ARG A 17 -4.38 11.65 -3.22
N GLU A 18 -4.85 12.13 -4.38
CA GLU A 18 -6.06 12.95 -4.44
C GLU A 18 -7.26 12.18 -3.86
N LEU A 19 -7.44 10.91 -4.26
CA LEU A 19 -8.53 10.07 -3.77
C LEU A 19 -8.47 9.87 -2.25
N ILE A 20 -7.27 9.61 -1.71
CA ILE A 20 -7.06 9.47 -0.26
C ILE A 20 -7.33 10.80 0.46
N SER A 21 -6.74 11.90 0.00
CA SER A 21 -6.83 13.21 0.67
C SER A 21 -8.24 13.82 0.65
N THR A 22 -9.04 13.47 -0.35
CA THR A 22 -10.44 13.91 -0.47
C THR A 22 -11.41 12.97 0.25
N GLY A 23 -10.93 11.83 0.77
CA GLY A 23 -11.78 10.77 1.33
C GLY A 23 -12.61 10.04 0.29
N SER A 24 -12.31 10.20 -1.00
CA SER A 24 -13.00 9.49 -2.09
C SER A 24 -12.63 8.00 -2.13
N SER A 25 -11.50 7.62 -1.55
CA SER A 25 -11.12 6.22 -1.30
C SER A 25 -10.19 6.14 -0.10
N SER A 26 -10.28 5.04 0.63
CA SER A 26 -9.37 4.69 1.72
C SER A 26 -8.09 4.01 1.20
N CYS A 27 -7.04 4.00 2.01
CA CYS A 27 -5.83 3.23 1.72
C CYS A 27 -6.13 1.74 1.61
N VAL A 28 -7.04 1.22 2.46
CA VAL A 28 -7.47 -0.18 2.40
C VAL A 28 -8.14 -0.52 1.07
N GLU A 29 -9.08 0.30 0.58
CA GLU A 29 -9.77 0.04 -0.69
C GLU A 29 -8.80 0.02 -1.87
N LEU A 30 -7.89 1.00 -1.96
CA LEU A 30 -6.91 1.06 -3.04
C LEU A 30 -5.88 -0.09 -2.94
N THR A 31 -5.53 -0.50 -1.73
CA THR A 31 -4.63 -1.63 -1.47
C THR A 31 -5.30 -2.97 -1.82
N ASP A 32 -6.59 -3.13 -1.54
CA ASP A 32 -7.31 -4.35 -1.89
C ASP A 32 -7.39 -4.54 -3.42
N LEU A 33 -7.71 -3.47 -4.15
CA LEU A 33 -7.63 -3.47 -5.61
C LEU A 33 -6.23 -3.87 -6.10
N PHE A 34 -5.18 -3.40 -5.42
CA PHE A 34 -3.80 -3.71 -5.80
C PHE A 34 -3.51 -5.19 -5.58
N CYS A 35 -3.91 -5.75 -4.44
CA CYS A 35 -3.77 -7.16 -4.15
C CYS A 35 -4.55 -8.04 -5.13
N GLN A 36 -5.76 -7.65 -5.54
CA GLN A 36 -6.54 -8.39 -6.54
C GLN A 36 -5.81 -8.44 -7.89
N GLN A 37 -5.28 -7.31 -8.36
CA GLN A 37 -4.51 -7.26 -9.60
C GLN A 37 -3.20 -8.04 -9.51
N ALA A 38 -2.47 -7.87 -8.40
CA ALA A 38 -1.21 -8.56 -8.14
C ALA A 38 -1.41 -10.08 -8.14
N THR A 39 -2.51 -10.59 -7.57
CA THR A 39 -2.88 -12.01 -7.60
C THR A 39 -3.04 -12.52 -9.03
N GLY A 40 -3.85 -11.84 -9.85
CA GLY A 40 -4.10 -12.26 -11.23
C GLY A 40 -2.87 -12.16 -12.16
N ILE A 41 -1.89 -11.34 -11.79
CA ILE A 41 -0.57 -11.27 -12.40
C ILE A 41 0.30 -12.45 -11.95
N ASP A 42 0.40 -12.67 -10.64
CA ASP A 42 1.27 -13.67 -10.04
C ASP A 42 0.91 -15.09 -10.47
N GLU A 43 -0.39 -15.39 -10.60
CA GLU A 43 -0.89 -16.67 -11.13
C GLU A 43 -0.36 -17.01 -12.54
N LYS A 44 0.07 -16.01 -13.33
CA LYS A 44 0.53 -16.20 -14.71
C LYS A 44 2.04 -16.28 -14.84
N MET A 45 2.78 -15.60 -13.97
CA MET A 45 4.22 -15.41 -14.13
C MET A 45 5.04 -15.57 -12.86
N THR A 46 4.42 -15.88 -11.72
CA THR A 46 5.09 -16.09 -10.43
C THR A 46 6.03 -14.92 -10.10
N ALA A 47 5.50 -13.71 -10.18
CA ALA A 47 6.25 -12.46 -10.06
C ALA A 47 6.53 -12.08 -8.59
N LEU A 48 5.77 -12.61 -7.63
CA LEU A 48 5.83 -12.21 -6.23
C LEU A 48 6.49 -13.31 -5.40
N ALA A 49 7.75 -13.09 -5.01
CA ALA A 49 8.46 -14.02 -4.13
C ALA A 49 7.78 -14.15 -2.75
N PHE A 50 7.20 -13.06 -2.25
CA PHE A 50 6.46 -13.01 -1.00
C PHE A 50 5.19 -12.18 -1.17
N PHE A 51 4.04 -12.77 -0.89
CA PHE A 51 2.75 -12.10 -1.02
C PHE A 51 1.78 -12.54 0.07
N HIS A 52 1.50 -11.63 1.00
CA HIS A 52 0.57 -11.85 2.11
C HIS A 52 -0.50 -10.75 2.16
N PRO A 53 -1.58 -10.84 1.34
CA PRO A 53 -2.60 -9.80 1.22
C PRO A 53 -3.15 -9.30 2.56
N LYS A 54 -3.36 -10.19 3.53
CA LYS A 54 -3.85 -9.82 4.86
C LYS A 54 -2.89 -8.91 5.63
N ALA A 55 -1.59 -9.12 5.49
CA ALA A 55 -0.58 -8.27 6.15
C ALA A 55 -0.50 -6.89 5.48
N ILE A 56 -0.56 -6.86 4.15
CA ILE A 56 -0.58 -5.62 3.36
C ILE A 56 -1.82 -4.78 3.71
N LEU A 57 -3.01 -5.39 3.74
CA LEU A 57 -4.26 -4.73 4.12
C LEU A 57 -4.24 -4.22 5.56
N ARG A 58 -3.59 -4.95 6.48
CA ARG A 58 -3.43 -4.49 7.87
C ARG A 58 -2.59 -3.21 7.95
N GLN A 59 -1.53 -3.09 7.14
CA GLN A 59 -0.72 -1.87 7.09
C GLN A 59 -1.52 -0.70 6.53
N ALA A 60 -2.30 -0.91 5.46
CA ALA A 60 -3.18 0.11 4.92
C ALA A 60 -4.19 0.62 5.96
N ALA A 61 -4.77 -0.29 6.76
CA ALA A 61 -5.70 0.08 7.83
C ALA A 61 -5.05 0.93 8.94
N LEU A 62 -3.77 0.71 9.25
CA LEU A 62 -3.03 1.56 10.21
C LEU A 62 -2.85 2.98 9.69
N VAL A 63 -2.62 3.13 8.38
CA VAL A 63 -2.52 4.44 7.72
C VAL A 63 -3.88 5.14 7.74
N ASP A 64 -4.96 4.45 7.39
CA ASP A 64 -6.32 5.01 7.45
C ASP A 64 -6.72 5.44 8.87
N ASP A 65 -6.38 4.64 9.90
CA ASP A 65 -6.59 5.02 11.30
C ASP A 65 -5.74 6.24 11.71
N GLY A 66 -4.53 6.36 11.19
CA GLY A 66 -3.70 7.56 11.35
C GLY A 66 -4.35 8.80 10.71
N HIS A 67 -4.88 8.64 9.49
CA HIS A 67 -5.61 9.69 8.78
C HIS A 67 -6.86 10.13 9.56
N ALA A 68 -7.64 9.18 10.08
CA ALA A 68 -8.82 9.48 10.89
C ALA A 68 -8.49 10.24 12.19
N ARG A 69 -7.29 10.03 12.74
CA ARG A 69 -6.77 10.75 13.91
C ARG A 69 -6.10 12.09 13.59
N GLY A 70 -6.06 12.49 12.31
CA GLY A 70 -5.40 13.72 11.87
C GLY A 70 -3.87 13.68 11.99
N LEU A 71 -3.27 12.48 12.02
CA LEU A 71 -1.82 12.34 11.93
C LEU A 71 -1.39 12.71 10.50
N ASN A 72 -0.56 13.76 10.40
CA ASN A 72 -0.32 14.52 9.17
C ASN A 72 0.29 13.72 8.00
N HIS A 73 -0.31 13.93 6.82
CA HIS A 73 -0.02 13.42 5.47
C HIS A 73 1.30 13.89 4.82
N SER A 74 2.39 13.88 5.56
CA SER A 74 3.61 14.60 5.16
C SER A 74 4.42 13.84 4.09
N ALA A 75 4.22 12.52 3.98
CA ALA A 75 4.98 11.70 3.06
C ALA A 75 4.30 11.61 1.68
N ARG A 76 5.10 11.78 0.61
CA ARG A 76 4.60 11.75 -0.78
C ARG A 76 4.03 10.39 -1.21
N LEU A 77 4.34 9.31 -0.49
CA LEU A 77 3.91 7.94 -0.79
C LEU A 77 3.08 7.33 0.34
N GLU A 78 2.64 8.14 1.31
CA GLU A 78 1.80 7.65 2.40
C GLU A 78 0.51 7.04 1.86
N GLY A 79 0.22 5.80 2.26
CA GLY A 79 -0.97 5.06 1.83
C GLY A 79 -0.93 4.52 0.39
N VAL A 80 0.17 4.71 -0.34
CA VAL A 80 0.33 4.19 -1.71
C VAL A 80 0.96 2.79 -1.65
N PRO A 81 0.29 1.73 -2.16
CA PRO A 81 0.89 0.39 -2.18
C PRO A 81 2.05 0.34 -3.16
N VAL A 82 3.16 -0.27 -2.74
CA VAL A 82 4.36 -0.47 -3.58
C VAL A 82 4.84 -1.92 -3.44
N ALA A 83 5.35 -2.47 -4.53
CA ALA A 83 6.09 -3.72 -4.51
C ALA A 83 7.58 -3.41 -4.34
N LEU A 84 8.26 -4.21 -3.52
CA LEU A 84 9.71 -4.14 -3.32
C LEU A 84 10.35 -5.36 -3.96
N SER A 85 11.56 -5.16 -4.50
CA SER A 85 12.41 -6.27 -4.93
C SER A 85 12.80 -7.13 -3.72
N ASP A 86 12.98 -8.42 -3.93
CA ASP A 86 13.28 -9.40 -2.87
C ASP A 86 14.69 -9.24 -2.26
N ASN A 87 15.54 -8.45 -2.90
CA ASN A 87 16.83 -7.99 -2.37
C ASN A 87 16.75 -6.74 -1.49
N VAL A 88 15.55 -6.19 -1.24
CA VAL A 88 15.32 -5.06 -0.34
C VAL A 88 14.74 -5.57 0.97
N ASP A 89 15.44 -5.31 2.06
CA ASP A 89 14.99 -5.71 3.39
C ASP A 89 13.79 -4.88 3.86
N SER A 90 12.78 -5.56 4.38
CA SER A 90 11.63 -4.94 5.04
C SER A 90 11.25 -5.71 6.31
N ILE A 91 10.74 -5.00 7.32
CA ILE A 91 10.78 -5.49 8.70
C ILE A 91 9.93 -6.73 9.02
N ASP A 92 9.04 -7.13 8.10
CA ASP A 92 8.14 -8.27 8.28
C ASP A 92 8.16 -9.27 7.10
N MET A 93 9.15 -9.18 6.20
CA MET A 93 9.37 -10.12 5.09
C MET A 93 10.75 -10.78 5.24
N PHE A 94 10.80 -12.11 5.25
CA PHE A 94 12.04 -12.88 5.34
C PHE A 94 12.85 -12.79 4.04
N SER A 95 13.63 -11.72 3.86
CA SER A 95 14.89 -11.75 3.12
C SER A 95 16.03 -12.00 4.11
N THR A 96 17.03 -12.77 3.68
CA THR A 96 18.18 -13.18 4.48
C THR A 96 18.96 -11.93 4.96
N ILE A 97 18.91 -11.64 6.28
CA ILE A 97 19.82 -10.75 7.07
C ILE A 97 19.38 -9.26 7.29
N TYR A 98 18.74 -9.02 8.44
CA TYR A 98 18.66 -7.83 9.34
C TYR A 98 18.21 -6.41 8.85
N PHE A 99 16.92 -6.11 9.13
CA PHE A 99 16.31 -4.92 9.81
C PHE A 99 16.42 -3.47 9.25
N LEU A 100 15.26 -2.81 9.05
CA LEU A 100 15.10 -1.38 9.39
C LEU A 100 13.68 -1.01 9.88
N GLN A 101 13.63 -0.50 11.12
CA GLN A 101 12.46 0.09 11.82
C GLN A 101 12.28 1.54 11.40
N ILE A 102 11.04 1.95 11.19
CA ILE A 102 10.63 3.32 11.49
C ILE A 102 9.77 3.28 12.76
N GLN A 103 10.45 3.42 13.90
CA GLN A 103 9.90 4.04 15.09
C GLN A 103 10.80 5.24 15.41
N ASP A 104 10.18 6.40 15.63
CA ASP A 104 10.75 7.65 16.15
C ASP A 104 11.97 8.26 15.42
N CYS A 105 11.71 9.08 14.40
CA CYS A 105 12.55 10.26 14.13
C CYS A 105 11.85 11.50 14.70
N ARG A 106 12.21 11.88 15.94
CA ARG A 106 12.19 13.29 16.33
C ARG A 106 13.38 13.97 15.66
N ILE A 107 13.13 15.10 14.99
CA ILE A 107 14.09 16.20 14.86
C ILE A 107 13.52 17.35 15.68
#